data_AF-A0A0V8RUC1-F1
#
_entry.id   AF-A0A0V8RUC1-F1
#
_cell.length_a   1.000
_cell.length_b   1.000
_cell.length_c   1.000
_cell.angle_alpha   90.00
_cell.angle_beta   90.00
_cell.angle_gamma   90.00
#
_symmetry.space_group_name_H-M   'P 1'
#
loop_
_entity.id
_entity.type
_entity.pdbx_description
1 polymer ?
#
loop_
_entity_poly.entity_id
_entity_poly.type
_entity_poly.pdbx_seq_one_letter_code
_entity_poly.pdbx_strand_id
1 'polypeptide(L)'
;MARLETLVALLKRMGLKPQPLRKPRIREMHDVEVLAENHHLAYIRLFEGRPPYYRGWLEIYGIDWSRARQGLLEKLVEAASGALEPGETLFIEYAGDRDTDTLLDRGARPEETWIGRMLAAHGFTGIADMYFPEGFMEGGPKLRAVKPLSGRK
;
A
#
# COMPACT_ATOMS: atom_id res chain seq x y z
N MET A 1 13.76 -2.46 15.62
CA MET A 1 12.84 -1.32 15.53
C MET A 1 11.46 -1.87 15.24
N ALA A 2 10.41 -1.29 15.84
CA ALA A 2 9.04 -1.66 15.49
C ALA A 2 8.76 -1.24 14.03
N ARG A 3 7.98 -2.03 13.27
CA ARG A 3 7.79 -1.76 11.83
C ARG A 3 7.16 -0.41 11.54
N LEU A 4 6.28 0.04 12.44
CA LEU A 4 5.74 1.40 12.38
C LEU A 4 6.83 2.47 12.43
N GLU A 5 7.85 2.30 13.27
CA GLU A 5 8.95 3.26 13.41
C GLU A 5 9.77 3.30 12.11
N THR A 6 10.06 2.13 11.53
CA THR A 6 10.74 2.02 10.23
C THR A 6 9.94 2.73 9.13
N LEU A 7 8.63 2.45 9.03
CA LEU A 7 7.75 3.10 8.06
C LEU A 7 7.76 4.62 8.22
N VAL A 8 7.55 5.12 9.44
CA VAL A 8 7.53 6.56 9.74
C VAL A 8 8.86 7.21 9.43
N ALA A 9 9.99 6.56 9.73
CA ALA A 9 11.32 7.07 9.43
C ALA A 9 11.57 7.17 7.92
N LEU A 10 11.17 6.14 7.15
CA LEU A 10 11.31 6.13 5.69
C LEU A 10 10.46 7.21 5.03
N LEU A 11 9.19 7.36 5.44
CA LEU A 11 8.30 8.40 4.93
C LEU A 11 8.89 9.81 5.17
N LYS A 12 9.39 10.07 6.39
CA LYS A 12 10.05 11.33 6.72
C LYS A 12 11.29 11.58 5.88
N ARG A 13 12.12 10.55 5.67
CA ARG A 13 13.33 10.63 4.82
C ARG A 13 13.00 11.02 3.38
N MET A 14 11.83 10.61 2.88
CA MET A 14 11.36 10.89 1.52
C MET A 14 10.63 12.24 1.37
N GLY A 15 10.60 13.04 2.44
CA GLY A 15 9.95 14.35 2.48
C GLY A 15 8.44 14.30 2.73
N LEU A 16 7.90 13.14 3.10
CA LEU A 16 6.49 12.97 3.46
C LEU A 16 6.29 13.19 4.96
N LYS A 17 5.11 13.65 5.34
CA LYS A 17 4.76 13.95 6.74
C LYS A 17 3.73 12.94 7.25
N PRO A 18 4.16 11.87 7.92
CA PRO A 18 3.24 10.94 8.58
C PRO A 18 2.66 11.57 9.85
N GLN A 19 1.35 11.48 10.02
CA GLN A 19 0.58 11.85 11.20
C GLN A 19 -0.15 10.62 11.73
N PRO A 20 0.17 10.13 12.94
CA PRO A 20 -0.53 8.98 13.50
C PRO A 20 -2.00 9.33 13.75
N LEU A 21 -2.88 8.43 13.33
CA LEU A 21 -4.31 8.53 13.61
C LEU A 21 -4.64 7.87 14.96
N ARG A 22 -5.91 8.00 15.37
CA ARG A 22 -6.42 7.33 16.57
C ARG A 22 -6.14 5.84 16.47
N LYS A 23 -5.51 5.28 17.52
CA LYS A 23 -5.19 3.85 17.60
C LYS A 23 -6.44 3.00 17.37
N PRO A 24 -6.42 2.06 16.39
CA PRO A 24 -7.51 1.13 16.17
C PRO A 24 -7.75 0.19 17.36
N ARG A 25 -8.92 -0.47 17.39
CA ARG A 25 -9.26 -1.47 18.43
C ARG A 25 -8.34 -2.68 18.40
N ILE A 26 -7.81 -3.03 17.23
CA ILE A 26 -6.88 -4.15 17.07
C ILE A 26 -5.50 -3.70 17.55
N ARG A 27 -4.96 -4.40 18.56
CA ARG A 27 -3.71 -4.03 19.24
C ARG A 27 -2.54 -3.88 18.27
N GLU A 28 -2.40 -4.80 17.32
CA GLU A 28 -1.29 -4.85 16.36
C GLU A 28 -1.51 -3.94 15.13
N MET A 29 -2.61 -3.17 15.09
CA MET A 29 -2.97 -2.34 13.93
C MET A 29 -2.68 -0.86 14.17
N HIS A 30 -2.16 -0.18 13.17
CA HIS A 30 -1.76 1.23 13.23
C HIS A 30 -2.22 1.94 11.97
N ASP A 31 -2.81 3.12 12.14
CA ASP A 31 -3.25 3.96 11.04
C ASP A 31 -2.45 5.27 11.05
N VAL A 32 -1.99 5.68 9.89
CA VAL A 32 -1.19 6.89 9.68
C VAL A 32 -1.75 7.64 8.48
N GLU A 33 -2.03 8.92 8.64
CA GLU A 33 -2.24 9.83 7.52
C GLU A 33 -0.89 10.30 7.00
N VAL A 34 -0.69 10.29 5.69
CA VAL A 34 0.52 10.77 5.05
C VAL A 34 0.19 12.03 4.26
N LEU A 35 0.95 13.09 4.53
CA LEU A 35 0.81 14.36 3.82
C LEU A 35 2.03 14.62 2.94
N ALA A 36 1.79 15.23 1.78
CA ALA A 36 2.79 15.84 0.93
C ALA A 36 2.55 17.35 0.91
N GLU A 37 3.56 18.15 1.24
CA GLU A 37 3.44 19.62 1.27
C GLU A 37 2.25 20.12 2.12
N ASN A 38 1.99 19.47 3.26
CA ASN A 38 0.85 19.73 4.16
C ASN A 38 -0.54 19.43 3.59
N HIS A 39 -0.63 18.80 2.41
CA HIS A 39 -1.88 18.32 1.84
C HIS A 39 -1.98 16.80 1.99
N HIS A 40 -3.20 16.31 2.14
CA HIS A 40 -3.46 14.88 2.20
C HIS A 40 -2.91 14.18 0.95
N LEU A 41 -2.24 13.05 1.14
CA LEU A 41 -1.78 12.20 0.05
C LEU A 41 -2.45 10.82 0.10
N ALA A 42 -2.39 10.15 1.25
CA ALA A 42 -2.99 8.84 1.46
C ALA A 42 -3.07 8.51 2.95
N TYR A 43 -3.85 7.51 3.29
CA TYR A 43 -3.77 6.80 4.55
C TYR A 43 -2.94 5.51 4.37
N ILE A 44 -2.20 5.16 5.42
CA ILE A 44 -1.52 3.87 5.54
C ILE A 44 -2.05 3.15 6.77
N ARG A 45 -2.51 1.93 6.58
CA ARG A 45 -2.82 0.99 7.66
C ARG A 45 -1.77 -0.12 7.68
N LEU A 46 -1.13 -0.28 8.82
CA LEU A 46 -0.16 -1.34 9.08
C LEU A 46 -0.72 -2.30 10.13
N PHE A 47 -0.76 -3.57 9.80
CA PHE A 47 -0.99 -4.64 10.76
C PHE A 47 0.32 -5.38 11.01
N GLU A 48 0.79 -5.40 12.26
CA GLU A 48 2.04 -6.05 12.66
C GLU A 48 1.92 -7.59 12.74
N GLY A 49 0.85 -8.20 12.24
CA GLY A 49 0.72 -9.65 12.34
C GLY A 49 0.47 -10.13 13.77
N ARG A 50 0.19 -11.42 13.88
CA ARG A 50 0.06 -12.14 15.14
C ARG A 50 0.59 -13.56 14.93
N PRO A 51 1.92 -13.75 14.95
CA PRO A 51 2.54 -15.05 14.69
C PRO A 51 2.07 -16.14 15.67
N PRO A 52 2.04 -17.41 15.23
CA PRO A 52 2.33 -17.89 13.87
C PRO A 52 1.14 -17.73 12.90
N TYR A 53 -0.03 -17.31 13.37
CA TYR A 53 -1.31 -17.44 12.65
C TYR A 53 -1.54 -16.36 11.60
N TYR A 54 -1.14 -15.13 11.87
CA TYR A 54 -1.39 -13.99 10.99
C TYR A 54 -0.08 -13.31 10.63
N ARG A 55 0.23 -13.24 9.34
CA ARG A 55 1.31 -12.39 8.82
C ARG A 55 0.90 -10.93 8.88
N GLY A 56 1.87 -10.04 8.95
CA GLY A 56 1.61 -8.63 8.78
C GLY A 56 1.26 -8.27 7.35
N TRP A 57 0.69 -7.10 7.21
CA TRP A 57 0.36 -6.50 5.91
C TRP A 57 0.26 -4.99 6.06
N LEU A 58 0.38 -4.30 4.93
CA LEU A 58 0.24 -2.85 4.84
C LEU A 58 -0.77 -2.53 3.74
N GLU A 59 -1.62 -1.56 3.99
CA GLU A 59 -2.62 -1.07 3.05
C GLU A 59 -2.44 0.43 2.85
N ILE A 60 -2.39 0.87 1.60
CA ILE A 60 -2.39 2.28 1.19
C ILE A 60 -3.75 2.56 0.56
N TYR A 61 -4.50 3.51 1.13
CA TYR A 61 -5.88 3.81 0.74
C TYR A 61 -6.21 5.30 0.90
N GLY A 62 -7.37 5.73 0.39
CA GLY A 62 -7.80 7.13 0.39
C GLY A 62 -6.83 8.01 -0.42
N ILE A 63 -6.28 7.50 -1.51
CA ILE A 63 -5.18 8.15 -2.24
C ILE A 63 -5.69 9.38 -3.00
N ASP A 64 -5.02 10.52 -2.86
CA ASP A 64 -5.16 11.66 -3.77
C ASP A 64 -4.40 11.38 -5.08
N TRP A 65 -5.10 10.80 -6.06
CA TRP A 65 -4.53 10.43 -7.36
C TRP A 65 -3.95 11.59 -8.17
N SER A 66 -4.44 12.81 -7.94
CA SER A 66 -3.91 14.00 -8.62
C SER A 66 -2.45 14.27 -8.24
N ARG A 67 -2.07 13.91 -7.01
CA ARG A 67 -0.73 14.05 -6.45
C ARG A 67 0.07 12.76 -6.54
N ALA A 68 -0.57 11.61 -6.32
CA ALA A 68 0.09 10.30 -6.27
C ALA A 68 0.88 9.98 -7.54
N ARG A 69 0.35 10.36 -8.72
CA ARG A 69 0.99 10.14 -10.03
C ARG A 69 2.26 10.97 -10.26
N GLN A 70 2.54 11.97 -9.43
CA GLN A 70 3.74 12.83 -9.52
C GLN A 70 4.95 12.19 -8.81
N GLY A 71 5.08 10.86 -8.88
CA GLY A 71 6.11 10.08 -8.19
C GLY A 71 5.90 9.92 -6.68
N LEU A 72 4.79 10.42 -6.12
CA LEU A 72 4.53 10.33 -4.68
C LEU A 72 4.05 8.94 -4.26
N LEU A 73 3.29 8.23 -5.11
CA LEU A 73 2.91 6.84 -4.83
C LEU A 73 4.14 5.95 -4.72
N GLU A 74 5.14 6.16 -5.59
CA GLU A 74 6.38 5.39 -5.57
C GLU A 74 7.12 5.49 -4.23
N LYS A 75 7.16 6.69 -3.64
CA LYS A 75 7.71 6.91 -2.30
C LYS A 75 6.93 6.12 -1.22
N LEU A 76 5.60 6.08 -1.31
CA LEU A 76 4.79 5.28 -0.39
C LEU A 76 5.09 3.78 -0.53
N VAL A 77 5.23 3.30 -1.77
CA VAL A 77 5.56 1.89 -2.06
C VAL A 77 6.97 1.54 -1.60
N GLU A 78 7.95 2.41 -1.80
CA GLU A 78 9.33 2.20 -1.30
C GLU A 78 9.35 2.15 0.23
N ALA A 79 8.65 3.07 0.91
CA ALA A 79 8.55 3.07 2.36
C ALA A 79 7.83 1.80 2.89
N ALA A 80 6.76 1.37 2.22
CA ALA A 80 6.05 0.15 2.56
C ALA A 80 6.93 -1.09 2.34
N SER A 81 7.64 -1.17 1.22
CA SER A 81 8.58 -2.26 0.93
C SER A 81 9.67 -2.36 2.01
N GLY A 82 10.21 -1.23 2.46
CA GLY A 82 11.19 -1.18 3.55
C GLY A 82 10.64 -1.60 4.92
N ALA A 83 9.34 -1.45 5.16
CA ALA A 83 8.70 -1.79 6.43
C ALA A 83 8.12 -3.22 6.48
N LEU A 84 7.76 -3.81 5.34
CA LEU A 84 7.21 -5.16 5.26
C LEU A 84 8.32 -6.22 5.41
N GLU A 85 8.00 -7.33 6.08
CA GLU A 85 8.87 -8.50 6.13
C GLU A 85 8.68 -9.42 4.90
N PRO A 86 9.62 -10.32 4.61
CA PRO A 86 9.46 -11.30 3.54
C PRO A 86 8.17 -12.13 3.65
N GLY A 87 7.42 -12.20 2.55
CA GLY A 87 6.14 -12.87 2.44
C GLY A 87 4.95 -12.13 3.04
N GLU A 88 5.12 -10.87 3.45
CA GLU A 88 4.02 -9.99 3.84
C GLU A 88 3.41 -9.30 2.61
N THR A 89 2.18 -8.80 2.80
CA THR A 89 1.36 -8.30 1.69
C THR A 89 1.22 -6.78 1.76
N LEU A 90 1.32 -6.14 0.59
CA LEU A 90 0.94 -4.76 0.35
C LEU A 90 -0.39 -4.73 -0.41
N PHE A 91 -1.32 -3.90 0.05
CA PHE A 91 -2.54 -3.55 -0.67
C PHE A 91 -2.48 -2.09 -1.08
N ILE A 92 -2.86 -1.79 -2.32
CA ILE A 92 -2.99 -0.43 -2.83
C ILE A 92 -4.40 -0.29 -3.38
N GLU A 93 -5.23 0.52 -2.74
CA GLU A 93 -6.51 0.92 -3.31
C GLU A 93 -6.26 1.63 -4.63
N TYR A 94 -7.03 1.34 -5.67
CA TYR A 94 -6.97 2.06 -6.96
C TYR A 94 -8.27 2.78 -7.30
N ALA A 95 -9.21 2.84 -6.35
CA ALA A 95 -10.44 3.64 -6.47
C ALA A 95 -10.09 5.10 -6.77
N GLY A 96 -10.53 5.62 -7.92
CA GLY A 96 -10.21 6.96 -8.39
C GLY A 96 -9.08 7.03 -9.42
N ASP A 97 -8.31 5.95 -9.63
CA ASP A 97 -7.33 5.84 -10.71
C ASP A 97 -7.97 5.26 -11.97
N ARG A 98 -8.56 6.13 -12.80
CA ARG A 98 -9.33 5.70 -13.99
C ARG A 98 -8.55 4.85 -14.98
N ASP A 99 -7.24 5.05 -15.12
CA ASP A 99 -6.44 4.28 -16.07
C ASP A 99 -6.25 2.84 -15.61
N THR A 100 -5.99 2.62 -14.32
CA THR A 100 -5.91 1.27 -13.75
C THR A 100 -7.27 0.59 -13.81
N ASP A 101 -8.33 1.28 -13.40
CA ASP A 101 -9.70 0.77 -13.40
C ASP A 101 -10.14 0.32 -14.80
N THR A 102 -9.97 1.20 -15.80
CA THR A 102 -10.33 0.89 -17.21
C THR A 102 -9.52 -0.27 -17.77
N LEU A 103 -8.24 -0.37 -17.41
CA LEU A 103 -7.36 -1.41 -17.94
C LEU A 103 -7.72 -2.78 -17.35
N LEU A 104 -7.99 -2.83 -16.04
CA LEU A 104 -8.44 -4.05 -15.35
C LEU A 104 -9.84 -4.49 -15.81
N ASP A 105 -10.78 -3.56 -15.97
CA ASP A 105 -12.13 -3.85 -16.47
C ASP A 105 -12.12 -4.48 -17.88
N ARG A 106 -11.11 -4.13 -18.69
CA ARG A 106 -10.88 -4.74 -20.02
C ARG A 106 -10.16 -6.09 -19.97
N GLY A 107 -9.93 -6.65 -18.79
CA GLY A 107 -9.29 -7.95 -18.59
C GLY A 107 -7.77 -7.94 -18.74
N ALA A 108 -7.13 -6.78 -18.68
CA ALA A 108 -5.67 -6.73 -18.59
C ALA A 108 -5.19 -7.37 -17.28
N ARG A 109 -3.97 -7.90 -17.29
CA ARG A 109 -3.37 -8.45 -16.10
C ARG A 109 -3.00 -7.33 -15.11
N PRO A 110 -3.07 -7.57 -13.79
CA PRO A 110 -2.68 -6.57 -12.78
C PRO A 110 -1.28 -5.98 -13.01
N GLU A 111 -0.33 -6.79 -13.47
CA GLU A 111 1.05 -6.39 -13.78
C GLU A 111 1.17 -5.45 -14.99
N GLU A 112 0.14 -5.33 -15.82
CA GLU A 112 0.13 -4.47 -17.01
C GLU A 112 -0.28 -3.03 -16.66
N THR A 113 -0.97 -2.86 -15.53
CA THR A 113 -1.29 -1.55 -14.97
C THR A 113 -0.03 -0.79 -14.58
N TRP A 114 -0.10 0.55 -14.52
CA TRP A 114 1.07 1.33 -14.12
C TRP A 114 1.42 1.08 -12.63
N ILE A 115 0.42 0.87 -11.78
CA ILE A 115 0.61 0.50 -10.37
C ILE A 115 1.27 -0.88 -10.28
N GLY A 116 0.80 -1.86 -11.03
CA GLY A 116 1.39 -3.20 -11.09
C GLY A 116 2.84 -3.21 -11.58
N ARG A 117 3.14 -2.45 -12.65
CA ARG A 117 4.52 -2.27 -13.13
C ARG A 117 5.43 -1.64 -12.08
N MET A 118 4.94 -0.60 -11.38
CA MET A 118 5.67 0.03 -10.28
C MET A 118 5.91 -0.98 -9.13
N LEU A 119 4.90 -1.75 -8.74
CA LEU A 119 5.04 -2.79 -7.70
C LEU A 119 6.11 -3.82 -8.09
N ALA A 120 6.10 -4.29 -9.34
CA ALA A 120 7.10 -5.22 -9.86
C ALA A 120 8.51 -4.62 -9.85
N ALA A 121 8.66 -3.34 -10.22
CA ALA A 121 9.94 -2.63 -10.18
C ALA A 121 10.50 -2.50 -8.76
N HIS A 122 9.62 -2.45 -7.74
CA HIS A 122 9.97 -2.45 -6.31
C HIS A 122 10.12 -3.86 -5.72
N GLY A 123 10.18 -4.89 -6.57
CA GLY A 123 10.46 -6.27 -6.19
C GLY A 123 9.27 -7.05 -5.63
N PHE A 124 8.05 -6.49 -5.66
CA PHE A 124 6.86 -7.23 -5.28
C PHE A 124 6.48 -8.27 -6.34
N THR A 125 5.83 -9.34 -5.89
CA THR A 125 5.41 -10.48 -6.72
C THR A 125 3.98 -10.88 -6.39
N GLY A 126 3.38 -11.78 -7.19
CA GLY A 126 2.02 -12.26 -6.95
C GLY A 126 1.01 -11.12 -6.94
N ILE A 127 1.13 -10.21 -7.91
CA ILE A 127 0.28 -9.03 -8.03
C ILE A 127 -1.09 -9.52 -8.51
N ALA A 128 -2.13 -9.22 -7.75
CA ALA A 128 -3.49 -9.66 -8.02
C ALA A 128 -4.45 -8.50 -7.88
N ASP A 129 -5.45 -8.45 -8.75
CA ASP A 129 -6.59 -7.57 -8.59
C ASP A 129 -7.56 -8.16 -7.55
N MET A 130 -7.93 -7.35 -6.58
CA MET A 130 -8.87 -7.65 -5.50
C MET A 130 -10.11 -6.75 -5.66
N TYR A 131 -10.73 -6.79 -6.84
CA TYR A 131 -12.03 -6.19 -7.09
C TYR A 131 -13.15 -7.06 -6.51
N PHE A 132 -13.98 -6.46 -5.65
CA PHE A 132 -15.19 -7.11 -5.12
C PHE A 132 -16.43 -6.31 -5.57
N PRO A 133 -17.24 -6.83 -6.51
CA PRO A 133 -18.40 -6.13 -7.05
C PRO A 133 -19.58 -5.97 -6.07
N GLU A 134 -19.57 -6.59 -4.88
CA GLU A 134 -20.78 -6.75 -4.07
C GLU A 134 -20.76 -5.98 -2.74
N GLY A 135 -21.52 -4.87 -2.68
CA GLY A 135 -22.19 -4.47 -1.43
C GLY A 135 -21.59 -3.34 -0.59
N PHE A 136 -20.61 -2.56 -1.07
CA PHE A 136 -20.07 -1.35 -0.38
C PHE A 136 -19.50 -1.57 1.05
N MET A 137 -19.45 -2.79 1.56
CA MET A 137 -19.16 -3.06 2.98
C MET A 137 -17.69 -3.44 3.27
N GLU A 138 -16.89 -3.84 2.28
CA GLU A 138 -15.57 -4.46 2.51
C GLU A 138 -14.35 -3.59 2.10
N GLY A 139 -14.60 -2.39 1.58
CA GLY A 139 -13.58 -1.45 1.12
C GLY A 139 -13.50 -1.35 -0.40
N GLY A 140 -12.77 -0.34 -0.89
CA GLY A 140 -12.61 -0.09 -2.32
C GLY A 140 -11.74 -1.13 -3.04
N PRO A 141 -11.77 -1.12 -4.38
CA PRO A 141 -10.98 -2.02 -5.20
C PRO A 141 -9.47 -1.80 -5.03
N LYS A 142 -8.70 -2.89 -4.95
CA LYS A 142 -7.28 -2.89 -4.56
C LYS A 142 -6.43 -3.80 -5.41
N LEU A 143 -5.20 -3.41 -5.66
CA LEU A 143 -4.15 -4.35 -6.06
C LEU A 143 -3.48 -4.91 -4.81
N ARG A 144 -3.41 -6.23 -4.73
CA ARG A 144 -2.61 -6.97 -3.75
C ARG A 144 -1.26 -7.31 -4.34
N ALA A 145 -0.18 -7.16 -3.58
CA ALA A 145 1.14 -7.62 -3.97
C ALA A 145 1.92 -8.18 -2.76
N VAL A 146 2.82 -9.14 -2.99
CA VAL A 146 3.53 -9.87 -1.94
C VAL A 146 5.02 -9.55 -1.99
N LYS A 147 5.61 -9.16 -0.86
CA LYS A 147 7.06 -9.05 -0.72
C LYS A 147 7.64 -10.47 -0.79
N PRO A 148 8.59 -10.78 -1.68
CA PRO A 148 9.04 -12.15 -1.88
C PRO A 148 9.74 -12.71 -0.61
N LEU A 149 9.62 -14.03 -0.39
CA LEU A 149 10.22 -14.73 0.76
C LEU A 149 11.75 -14.72 0.77
N SER A 150 12.36 -14.51 -0.39
CA SER A 150 13.80 -14.32 -0.58
C SER A 150 14.00 -13.08 -1.43
N GLY A 151 14.99 -12.25 -1.08
CA GLY A 151 15.39 -11.14 -1.93
C GLY A 151 15.88 -11.71 -3.25
N ARG A 152 15.08 -11.62 -4.31
CA ARG A 152 15.65 -11.71 -5.66
C ARG A 152 16.54 -10.48 -5.80
N LYS A 153 17.84 -10.74 -5.81
CA LYS A 153 18.89 -9.79 -6.15
C LYS A 153 18.61 -9.16 -7.51
#